data_AF-A0AAU4INN5-F1
#
_entry.id   AF-A0AAU4INN5-F1
#
_cell.length_a   1.000
_cell.length_b   1.000
_cell.length_c   1.000
_cell.angle_alpha   90.00
_cell.angle_beta   90.00
_cell.angle_gamma   90.00
#
_symmetry.space_group_name_H-M   'P 1'
#
loop_
_entity.id
_entity.type
_entity.pdbx_description
1 polymer ?
#
loop_
_entity_poly.entity_id
_entity_poly.type
_entity_poly.pdbx_seq_one_letter_code
_entity_poly.pdbx_strand_id
1 'polypeptide(L)' 'MCAECRERGWTWARLRWCATCRHVGCCDSSRGRHAYAHHAQTGHPVVLSMDPDEAWAWCFVDEVFLVHVPGG' A
#
# COMPACT_ATOMS: atom_id res chain seq x y z
N MET A 1 4.86 7.45 -6.34
CA MET A 1 4.20 7.25 -7.65
C MET A 1 4.00 5.74 -7.87
N CYS A 2 2.88 5.30 -8.45
CA CYS A 2 2.70 3.89 -8.86
C CYS A 2 3.15 3.73 -10.32
N ALA A 3 4.18 2.93 -10.55
CA ALA A 3 4.81 2.79 -11.87
C ALA A 3 3.86 2.12 -12.87
N GLU A 4 3.12 1.10 -12.42
CA GLU A 4 2.21 0.31 -13.24
C GLU A 4 0.97 1.11 -13.66
N CYS A 5 0.49 2.01 -12.80
CA CYS A 5 -0.53 2.97 -13.19
C CYS A 5 -0.01 3.93 -14.27
N ARG A 6 1.22 4.44 -14.11
CA ARG A 6 1.83 5.34 -15.10
C ARG A 6 1.99 4.66 -16.46
N GLU A 7 2.48 3.42 -16.50
CA GLU A 7 2.63 2.64 -17.74
C GLU A 7 1.29 2.41 -18.46
N ARG A 8 0.20 2.28 -17.70
CA ARG A 8 -1.16 2.10 -18.24
C ARG A 8 -1.89 3.42 -18.52
N GLY A 9 -1.29 4.58 -18.23
CA GLY A 9 -1.95 5.88 -18.32
C GLY A 9 -3.11 6.05 -17.34
N TRP A 10 -3.09 5.36 -16.20
CA TRP A 10 -4.11 5.45 -15.16
C TRP A 10 -3.71 6.38 -14.03
N THR A 11 -4.70 7.04 -13.44
CA THR A 11 -4.57 7.76 -12.18
C THR A 11 -4.73 6.82 -10.99
N TRP A 12 -4.33 7.29 -9.80
CA TRP A 12 -4.48 6.60 -8.52
C TRP A 12 -5.02 7.55 -7.47
N ALA A 13 -5.70 7.01 -6.46
CA ALA A 13 -6.22 7.79 -5.34
C ALA A 13 -5.14 8.02 -4.28
N ARG A 14 -4.60 6.94 -3.70
CA ARG A 14 -3.49 6.98 -2.74
C ARG A 14 -2.45 5.91 -3.06
N LEU A 15 -1.28 6.06 -2.45
CA LEU A 15 -0.17 5.15 -2.59
C LEU A 15 0.10 4.36 -1.31
N ARG A 16 0.68 3.19 -1.50
CA ARG A 16 1.07 2.24 -0.46
C ARG A 16 2.50 1.81 -0.70
N TRP A 17 3.29 1.76 0.35
CA TRP A 17 4.70 1.37 0.30
C TRP A 17 4.90 0.04 1.01
N CYS A 18 5.42 -0.97 0.33
CA CYS A 18 5.66 -2.29 0.90
C CYS A 18 6.78 -2.24 1.96
N ALA A 19 6.46 -2.67 3.18
CA ALA A 19 7.40 -2.69 4.29
C ALA A 19 8.59 -3.65 4.06
N THR A 20 8.40 -4.69 3.24
CA THR A 20 9.41 -5.73 2.99
C THR A 20 10.39 -5.35 1.90
N CYS A 21 9.89 -4.96 0.72
CA CYS A 21 10.72 -4.78 -0.48
C CYS A 21 10.68 -3.38 -1.08
N ARG A 22 9.99 -2.44 -0.43
CA ARG A 22 9.90 -1.03 -0.83
C ARG A 22 9.16 -0.73 -2.14
N HIS A 23 8.49 -1.72 -2.72
CA HIS A 23 7.60 -1.51 -3.87
C HIS A 23 6.50 -0.48 -3.53
N VAL A 24 6.15 0.39 -4.49
CA VAL A 24 5.09 1.39 -4.33
C VAL A 24 3.92 1.07 -5.26
N GLY A 25 2.80 0.66 -4.68
CA GLY A 25 1.56 0.35 -5.39
C GLY A 25 0.46 1.37 -5.10
N CYS A 26 -0.55 1.44 -5.96
CA CYS A 26 -1.78 2.19 -5.67
C CYS A 26 -2.72 1.39 -4.75
N CYS A 27 -3.47 2.09 -3.90
CA CYS A 27 -4.39 1.49 -2.94
C CYS A 27 -5.61 0.81 -3.59
N ASP A 28 -6.41 0.10 -2.79
CA ASP A 28 -7.56 -0.69 -3.26
C ASP A 28 -8.72 0.15 -3.81
N SER A 29 -8.80 1.42 -3.43
CA SER A 29 -9.75 2.38 -4.00
C SER A 29 -9.29 2.93 -5.36
N SER A 30 -8.06 2.64 -5.79
CA SER A 30 -7.56 3.00 -7.12
C SER A 30 -7.93 1.93 -8.13
N ARG A 31 -8.15 2.31 -9.40
CA ARG A 31 -8.47 1.37 -10.49
C ARG A 31 -7.51 0.17 -10.59
N GLY A 32 -6.22 0.40 -10.35
CA GLY A 32 -5.17 -0.61 -10.51
C GLY A 32 -5.03 -1.62 -9.37
N ARG A 33 -5.33 -1.22 -8.12
CA ARG A 33 -5.17 -2.05 -6.90
C ARG A 33 -3.78 -2.73 -6.82
N HIS A 34 -2.74 -2.03 -7.26
CA HIS A 34 -1.42 -2.63 -7.45
C HIS A 34 -0.74 -3.02 -6.12
N ALA A 35 -1.07 -2.36 -5.00
CA ALA A 35 -0.58 -2.79 -3.68
C ALA A 35 -1.08 -4.19 -3.29
N TYR A 36 -2.37 -4.48 -3.50
CA TYR A 36 -2.94 -5.80 -3.30
C TYR A 36 -2.38 -6.82 -4.29
N ALA A 37 -2.29 -6.46 -5.58
CA ALA A 37 -1.75 -7.35 -6.60
C ALA A 37 -0.29 -7.75 -6.28
N HIS A 38 0.51 -6.80 -5.77
CA HIS A 38 1.87 -7.04 -5.30
C HIS A 38 1.89 -8.00 -4.11
N HIS A 39 1.05 -7.77 -3.08
CA HIS A 39 0.90 -8.71 -1.96
C HIS A 39 0.55 -10.12 -2.46
N ALA A 40 -0.47 -10.26 -3.32
CA ALA A 40 -0.92 -11.55 -3.82
C ALA A 40 0.17 -12.31 -4.60
N GLN A 41 1.06 -11.61 -5.30
CA GLN A 41 2.14 -12.21 -6.08
C GLN A 41 3.39 -12.55 -5.24
N THR A 42 3.67 -11.77 -4.20
CA THR A 42 4.95 -11.85 -3.47
C THR A 42 4.81 -12.40 -2.06
N GLY A 43 3.60 -12.43 -1.50
CA GLY A 43 3.34 -12.77 -0.11
C GLY A 43 3.78 -11.70 0.89
N HIS A 44 4.16 -10.50 0.44
CA HIS A 44 4.57 -9.42 1.35
C HIS A 44 3.36 -8.83 2.10
N PRO A 45 3.25 -9.04 3.42
CA PRO A 45 1.97 -8.88 4.11
C PRO A 45 1.64 -7.43 4.44
N VAL A 46 2.64 -6.56 4.59
CA VAL A 46 2.46 -5.23 5.18
C VAL A 46 2.80 -4.11 4.20
N VAL A 47 1.89 -3.13 4.11
CA VAL A 47 2.12 -1.87 3.40
C VAL A 47 1.86 -0.67 4.31
N LEU A 48 2.66 0.37 4.16
CA LEU A 48 2.51 1.65 4.85
C LEU A 48 1.67 2.60 4.00
N SER A 49 0.84 3.43 4.65
CA SER A 49 0.29 4.59 3.97
C SER A 49 1.39 5.60 3.64
N MET A 50 1.28 6.21 2.46
CA MET A 50 2.14 7.32 2.03
C MET A 50 1.41 8.67 2.02
N ASP A 51 0.18 8.70 2.53
CA ASP A 51 -0.59 9.94 2.64
C ASP A 51 -0.04 10.76 3.82
N PRO A 52 0.28 12.07 3.64
CA PRO A 52 0.92 12.87 4.68
C PRO A 52 0.12 12.95 5.99
N ASP A 53 -1.19 12.82 5.92
CA ASP A 53 -2.08 12.89 7.09
C ASP A 53 -2.37 11.50 7.71
N GLU A 54 -1.79 10.42 7.15
CA GLU A 54 -2.02 9.04 7.59
C GLU A 54 -0.74 8.41 8.16
N ALA A 55 -0.74 8.08 9.45
CA ALA A 55 0.36 7.39 10.12
C ALA A 55 -0.02 5.95 10.51
N TRP A 56 -0.28 5.10 9.52
CA TRP A 56 -0.67 3.70 9.72
C TRP A 56 -0.10 2.77 8.64
N ALA A 57 -0.05 1.48 8.96
CA ALA A 57 0.20 0.39 8.02
C ALA A 57 -0.99 -0.58 7.97
N TRP A 58 -1.09 -1.36 6.90
CA TRP A 58 -2.12 -2.37 6.71
C TRP A 58 -1.45 -3.73 6.53
N CYS A 59 -1.93 -4.73 7.29
CA CYS A 59 -1.58 -6.12 7.07
C CYS A 59 -2.67 -6.79 6.23
N PHE A 60 -2.32 -7.24 5.02
CA PHE A 60 -3.26 -7.93 4.14
C PHE A 60 -3.66 -9.32 4.65
N VAL A 61 -2.79 -9.98 5.42
CA VAL A 61 -3.05 -11.34 5.93
C VAL A 61 -4.00 -11.32 7.12
N ASP A 62 -3.78 -10.39 8.05
CA ASP A 62 -4.58 -10.27 9.27
C ASP A 62 -5.80 -9.36 9.10
N GLU A 63 -5.87 -8.61 7.98
CA GLU A 63 -6.91 -7.62 7.69
C GLU A 63 -7.07 -6.55 8.80
N VAL A 64 -5.94 -6.06 9.33
CA VAL A 64 -5.91 -5.05 10.39
C VAL A 64 -5.09 -3.82 10.02
N PHE A 65 -5.50 -2.68 10.59
CA PHE A 65 -4.67 -1.48 10.66
C PHE A 65 -3.65 -1.62 11.79
N LEU A 66 -2.38 -1.41 11.45
CA LEU A 66 -1.28 -1.26 12.37
C LEU A 66 -1.05 0.23 12.60
N VAL A 67 -1.40 0.72 13.79
CA VAL A 67 -1.22 2.12 14.19
C VAL A 67 -0.13 2.19 15.26
N HIS A 68 0.75 3.18 15.16
CA HIS A 68 1.67 3.45 16.25
C HIS A 68 0.94 4.26 17.33
N VAL A 69 0.82 3.70 18.53
CA VAL A 69 0.32 4.41 19.71
C VAL A 69 1.54 4.96 20.46
N PRO A 70 1.75 6.28 20.52
CA PRO A 70 2.86 6.84 21.28
C PRO A 70 2.69 6.52 22.77
N GLY A 71 3.71 5.93 23.40
CA GLY A 71 3.77 5.72 24.85
C GLY A 71 3.30 4.36 25.38
N GLY A 72 3.34 3.31 24.56
CA GLY A 72 3.19 1.92 25.01
C GLY A 72 4.41 1.39 25.75
#